data_AF-A0A835QW04-F1
#
_entry.id   AF-A0A835QW04-F1
#
_cell.length_a   1.000
_cell.length_b   1.000
_cell.length_c   1.000
_cell.angle_alpha   90.00
_cell.angle_beta   90.00
_cell.angle_gamma   90.00
#
_symmetry.space_group_name_H-M   'P 1'
#
loop_
_entity.id
_entity.type
_entity.pdbx_description
1 polymer ?
#
loop_
_entity_poly.entity_id
_entity_poly.type
_entity_poly.pdbx_seq_one_letter_code
_entity_poly.pdbx_strand_id
1 'polypeptide(L)'
;MQCRREWEVRHGCLLGLKYLVAVRQEMLEDLLVYLLPACKAGLEDRDDDVRAVAAESLIPAAAAIVSLGDNTLHSIVMLLWDILLDLDDLSPSTSSVMNLLSEIYSQPEMVPKMLETLKLVEKEELDLNKQSQPEDHGNGVRFANNPYVLSTLTPRLWPFMRHSITSVRHSAIRTLERLLEIGNRRNSFESTGNGFWPAVILGDALRIVFQNLLLESKDEILLSSKRVWRLLLQCPEQDLEAAARLYFSSWINLTATPYGSPLDATKMFWPVALPRKSHFRAAAKMKAVRNDQESEAYFSSEIARGNILQENQNDGVFITTKIIVGADSEKSVTHTRVVTASALGIFVSRLPKVSYLIIIESLWTDLTSFSGVQRQVAAMILVSWCKELRNRECPISHESLICLPEKVQCWLLDLLACSDPSFQQRALFFPMLNFQELMLKCVMRRILYLDWLNLVVRFRILFQQLILIGKQSVLMRQ
;
A
#
# COMPACT_ATOMS: atom_id res chain seq x y z
N MET A 1 -19.36 33.11 12.89
CA MET A 1 -19.54 31.95 13.79
C MET A 1 -18.23 31.20 14.03
N GLN A 2 -17.34 31.08 13.04
CA GLN A 2 -16.02 30.43 13.19
C GLN A 2 -15.08 31.07 14.24
N CYS A 3 -15.31 32.31 14.67
CA CYS A 3 -14.51 32.96 15.72
C CYS A 3 -14.99 32.67 17.16
N ARG A 4 -16.04 31.86 17.34
CA ARG A 4 -16.54 31.47 18.67
C ARG A 4 -15.56 30.51 19.34
N ARG A 5 -15.43 30.59 20.67
CA ARG A 5 -14.45 29.78 21.43
C ARG A 5 -14.89 28.32 21.56
N GLU A 6 -16.20 28.12 21.62
CA GLU A 6 -16.91 26.85 21.75
C GLU A 6 -16.80 26.04 20.45
N TRP A 7 -16.21 24.85 20.52
CA TRP A 7 -15.99 24.00 19.34
C TRP A 7 -17.31 23.42 18.83
N GLU A 8 -18.28 23.19 19.73
CA GLU A 8 -19.62 22.67 19.44
C GLU A 8 -20.38 23.59 18.48
N VAL A 9 -20.25 24.91 18.66
CA VAL A 9 -20.87 25.91 17.78
C VAL A 9 -20.20 25.87 16.41
N ARG A 10 -18.87 25.82 16.34
CA ARG A 10 -18.13 25.77 15.07
C ARG A 10 -18.43 24.48 14.30
N HIS A 11 -18.38 23.34 14.99
CA HIS A 11 -18.74 22.03 14.49
C HIS A 11 -20.19 22.00 13.99
N GLY A 12 -21.15 22.44 14.80
CA GLY A 12 -22.57 22.44 14.44
C GLY A 12 -22.88 23.29 13.21
N CYS A 13 -22.22 24.45 13.06
CA CYS A 13 -22.35 25.28 11.85
C CYS A 13 -21.81 24.58 10.60
N LEU A 14 -20.63 23.97 10.67
CA LEU A 14 -20.05 23.24 9.55
C LEU A 14 -20.86 21.99 9.20
N LEU A 15 -21.43 21.31 10.20
CA LEU A 15 -22.33 20.19 10.00
C LEU A 15 -23.58 20.61 9.21
N GLY A 16 -24.14 21.79 9.51
CA GLY A 16 -25.21 22.38 8.72
C GLY A 16 -24.81 22.64 7.26
N LEU A 17 -23.60 23.19 7.05
CA LEU A 17 -23.06 23.43 5.71
C LEU A 17 -22.83 22.13 4.92
N LYS A 18 -22.31 21.08 5.57
CA LYS A 18 -22.12 19.75 4.97
C LYS A 18 -23.40 19.24 4.32
N TYR A 19 -24.51 19.26 5.07
CA TYR A 19 -25.79 18.77 4.56
C TYR A 19 -26.40 19.72 3.54
N LEU A 20 -26.27 21.03 3.71
CA LEU A 20 -26.74 22.01 2.74
C LEU A 20 -26.12 21.76 1.36
N VAL A 21 -24.81 21.56 1.31
CA VAL A 21 -24.07 21.34 0.06
C VAL A 21 -24.24 19.93 -0.50
N ALA A 22 -24.41 18.93 0.37
CA ALA A 22 -24.74 17.59 -0.07
C ALA A 22 -26.13 17.50 -0.72
N VAL A 23 -27.10 18.30 -0.27
CA VAL A 23 -28.51 18.23 -0.73
C VAL A 23 -28.82 19.25 -1.82
N ARG A 24 -28.29 20.47 -1.73
CA ARG A 24 -28.61 21.59 -2.64
C ARG A 24 -27.41 21.92 -3.54
N GLN A 25 -26.99 20.94 -4.34
CA GLN A 25 -25.83 21.10 -5.24
C GLN A 25 -26.02 22.22 -6.26
N GLU A 26 -27.26 22.52 -6.65
CA GLU A 26 -27.59 23.61 -7.57
C GLU A 26 -27.30 25.00 -6.99
N MET A 27 -27.20 25.14 -5.67
CA MET A 27 -26.83 26.39 -5.00
C MET A 27 -25.32 26.50 -4.74
N LEU A 28 -24.54 25.47 -5.08
CA LEU A 28 -23.14 25.39 -4.70
C LEU A 28 -22.30 26.52 -5.32
N GLU A 29 -22.55 26.89 -6.57
CA GLU A 29 -21.80 27.96 -7.25
C GLU A 29 -21.88 29.29 -6.48
N ASP A 30 -23.07 29.66 -6.03
CA ASP A 30 -23.30 30.88 -5.25
C ASP A 30 -22.77 30.76 -3.81
N LEU A 31 -22.90 29.57 -3.21
CA LEU A 31 -22.51 29.33 -1.82
C LEU A 31 -21.00 29.15 -1.65
N LEU A 32 -20.27 28.77 -2.70
CA LEU A 32 -18.85 28.42 -2.64
C LEU A 32 -17.99 29.55 -2.09
N VAL A 33 -18.32 30.80 -2.44
CA VAL A 33 -17.63 32.02 -1.97
C VAL A 33 -17.70 32.16 -0.45
N TYR A 34 -18.79 31.73 0.17
CA TYR A 34 -18.98 31.78 1.62
C TYR A 34 -18.50 30.50 2.31
N LEU A 35 -18.66 29.36 1.65
CA LEU A 35 -18.32 28.04 2.17
C LEU A 35 -16.81 27.85 2.28
N LEU A 36 -16.04 28.22 1.26
CA LEU A 36 -14.60 27.97 1.25
C LEU A 36 -13.85 28.65 2.39
N PRO A 37 -14.06 29.95 2.69
CA PRO A 37 -13.41 30.58 3.83
C PRO A 37 -13.80 29.91 5.16
N ALA A 38 -15.08 29.53 5.31
CA ALA A 38 -15.57 28.88 6.53
C ALA A 38 -14.97 27.49 6.73
N CYS A 39 -14.94 26.67 5.68
CA CYS A 39 -14.35 25.33 5.73
C CYS A 39 -12.82 25.38 5.83
N LYS A 40 -12.14 26.35 5.18
CA LYS A 40 -10.69 26.54 5.35
C LYS A 40 -10.34 26.88 6.79
N ALA A 41 -11.09 27.78 7.43
CA ALA A 41 -10.94 28.06 8.86
C ALA A 41 -11.20 26.82 9.73
N GLY A 42 -12.19 25.99 9.37
CA GLY A 42 -12.48 24.72 10.05
C GLY A 42 -11.38 23.66 9.87
N LEU A 43 -10.74 23.59 8.70
CA LEU A 43 -9.59 22.71 8.44
C LEU A 43 -8.36 23.12 9.27
N GLU A 44 -8.20 24.42 9.57
CA GLU A 44 -7.14 24.97 10.42
C GLU A 44 -7.50 24.98 11.91
N ASP A 45 -8.67 24.42 12.28
CA ASP A 45 -9.13 24.40 13.67
C ASP A 45 -8.22 23.54 14.56
N ARG A 46 -8.16 23.91 15.84
CA ARG A 46 -7.46 23.16 16.88
C ARG A 46 -8.16 21.86 17.20
N ASP A 47 -9.49 21.86 17.13
CA ASP A 47 -10.35 20.74 17.45
C ASP A 47 -10.48 19.80 16.25
N ASP A 48 -10.26 18.51 16.49
CA ASP A 48 -10.20 17.53 15.41
C ASP A 48 -11.58 17.20 14.83
N ASP A 49 -12.64 17.24 15.63
CA ASP A 49 -14.00 17.02 15.14
C ASP A 49 -14.44 18.16 14.21
N VAL A 50 -14.03 19.40 14.54
CA VAL A 50 -14.22 20.56 13.64
C VAL A 50 -13.49 20.37 12.32
N ARG A 51 -12.24 19.88 12.34
CA ARG A 51 -11.48 19.57 11.12
C ARG A 51 -12.15 18.47 10.30
N ALA A 52 -12.64 17.41 10.95
CA ALA A 52 -13.31 16.29 10.30
C ALA A 52 -14.55 16.76 9.52
N VAL A 53 -15.44 17.51 10.17
CA VAL A 53 -16.66 18.01 9.52
C VAL A 53 -16.36 19.05 8.45
N ALA A 54 -15.31 19.87 8.62
CA ALA A 54 -14.87 20.82 7.61
C ALA A 54 -14.42 20.10 6.32
N ALA A 55 -13.61 19.04 6.46
CA ALA A 55 -13.18 18.22 5.33
C ALA A 55 -14.38 17.55 4.64
N GLU A 56 -15.29 16.95 5.42
CA GLU A 56 -16.48 16.29 4.88
C GLU A 56 -17.44 17.24 4.16
N SER A 57 -17.53 18.49 4.62
CA SER A 57 -18.35 19.53 3.98
C SER A 57 -17.86 19.89 2.58
N LEU A 58 -16.55 19.72 2.32
CA LEU A 58 -15.92 20.05 1.04
C LEU A 58 -15.98 18.89 0.04
N ILE A 59 -16.26 17.66 0.47
CA ILE A 59 -16.27 16.47 -0.42
C ILE A 59 -17.25 16.66 -1.58
N PRO A 60 -18.54 17.03 -1.38
CA PRO A 60 -19.47 17.22 -2.49
C PRO A 60 -19.11 18.41 -3.38
N ALA A 61 -18.24 19.32 -2.89
CA ALA A 61 -17.77 20.48 -3.63
C ALA A 61 -16.43 20.25 -4.36
N ALA A 62 -15.87 19.04 -4.34
CA ALA A 62 -14.54 18.76 -4.89
C ALA A 62 -14.38 19.19 -6.35
N ALA A 63 -15.35 18.91 -7.22
CA ALA A 63 -15.34 19.35 -8.62
C ALA A 63 -15.26 20.89 -8.74
N ALA A 64 -16.09 21.59 -7.97
CA ALA A 64 -16.11 23.05 -7.93
C ALA A 64 -14.81 23.62 -7.32
N ILE A 65 -14.18 22.93 -6.37
CA ILE A 65 -12.88 23.33 -5.80
C ILE A 65 -11.78 23.23 -6.85
N VAL A 66 -11.78 22.19 -7.67
CA VAL A 66 -10.78 21.99 -8.73
C VAL A 66 -10.95 23.02 -9.85
N SER A 67 -12.18 23.46 -10.14
CA SER A 67 -12.44 24.50 -11.15
C SER A 67 -12.07 25.93 -10.70
N LEU A 68 -11.74 26.15 -9.42
CA LEU A 68 -11.23 27.44 -8.92
C LEU A 68 -9.86 27.77 -9.52
N GLY A 69 -9.44 29.03 -9.31
CA GLY A 69 -8.08 29.48 -9.63
C GLY A 69 -7.00 28.68 -8.91
N ASP A 70 -5.88 28.48 -9.59
CA ASP A 70 -4.84 27.53 -9.17
C ASP A 70 -4.24 27.83 -7.80
N ASN A 71 -4.10 29.11 -7.43
CA ASN A 71 -3.60 29.51 -6.11
C ASN A 71 -4.51 29.03 -4.96
N THR A 72 -5.83 29.07 -5.16
CA THR A 72 -6.81 28.67 -4.14
C THR A 72 -6.83 27.16 -3.99
N LEU A 73 -6.90 26.43 -5.12
CA LEU A 73 -6.80 24.98 -5.15
C LEU A 73 -5.51 24.51 -4.47
N HIS A 74 -4.39 25.15 -4.84
CA HIS A 74 -3.09 24.84 -4.29
C HIS A 74 -3.04 25.02 -2.77
N SER A 75 -3.54 26.14 -2.27
CA SER A 75 -3.61 26.41 -0.83
C SER A 75 -4.43 25.35 -0.09
N ILE A 76 -5.53 24.86 -0.66
CA ILE A 76 -6.38 23.84 -0.02
C ILE A 76 -5.69 22.48 -0.01
N VAL A 77 -5.13 22.05 -1.15
CA VAL A 77 -4.45 20.75 -1.26
C VAL A 77 -3.26 20.68 -0.31
N MET A 78 -2.45 21.74 -0.22
CA MET A 78 -1.31 21.77 0.70
C MET A 78 -1.74 21.78 2.16
N LEU A 79 -2.81 22.50 2.49
CA LEU A 79 -3.38 22.47 3.85
C LEU A 79 -3.78 21.04 4.23
N LEU A 80 -4.45 20.30 3.34
CA LEU A 80 -4.83 18.91 3.60
C LEU A 80 -3.62 18.00 3.79
N TRP A 81 -2.60 18.12 2.94
CA TRP A 81 -1.35 17.37 3.10
C TRP A 81 -0.58 17.73 4.38
N ASP A 82 -0.63 18.98 4.80
CA ASP A 82 0.00 19.45 6.04
C ASP A 82 -0.75 18.95 7.27
N ILE A 83 -2.08 18.90 7.23
CA ILE A 83 -2.88 18.30 8.30
C ILE A 83 -2.43 16.87 8.58
N LEU A 84 -2.18 16.05 7.55
CA LEU A 84 -1.71 14.66 7.69
C LEU A 84 -0.38 14.51 8.48
N LEU A 85 0.43 15.57 8.60
CA LEU A 85 1.65 15.56 9.43
C LEU A 85 1.35 15.74 10.93
N ASP A 86 0.20 16.31 11.24
CA ASP A 86 -0.21 16.71 12.59
C ASP A 86 -1.33 15.81 13.16
N LEU A 87 -1.85 14.85 12.38
CA LEU A 87 -2.87 13.92 12.84
C LEU A 87 -2.29 12.83 13.73
N ASP A 88 -2.96 12.58 14.86
CA ASP A 88 -2.69 11.46 15.74
C ASP A 88 -3.39 10.18 15.26
N ASP A 89 -2.87 9.01 15.65
CA ASP A 89 -3.37 7.67 15.23
C ASP A 89 -4.79 7.31 15.72
N LEU A 90 -5.50 8.25 16.35
CA LEU A 90 -6.88 8.08 16.80
C LEU A 90 -7.78 9.26 16.38
N SER A 91 -7.26 10.17 15.55
CA SER A 91 -7.94 11.39 15.14
C SER A 91 -9.18 11.08 14.26
N PRO A 92 -10.40 11.50 14.67
CA PRO A 92 -11.60 11.47 13.83
C PRO A 92 -11.43 12.06 12.43
N SER A 93 -10.62 13.12 12.27
CA SER A 93 -10.44 13.80 10.97
C SER A 93 -9.58 13.04 9.96
N THR A 94 -8.85 12.02 10.40
CA THR A 94 -7.88 11.27 9.58
C THR A 94 -8.48 10.70 8.30
N SER A 95 -9.59 9.95 8.40
CA SER A 95 -10.25 9.43 7.21
C SER A 95 -10.87 10.54 6.37
N SER A 96 -11.43 11.57 6.99
CA SER A 96 -12.16 12.65 6.32
C SER A 96 -11.25 13.51 5.45
N VAL A 97 -10.06 13.86 5.96
CA VAL A 97 -9.03 14.60 5.21
C VAL A 97 -8.52 13.80 4.01
N MET A 98 -8.21 12.51 4.21
CA MET A 98 -7.76 11.65 3.11
C MET A 98 -8.86 11.39 2.07
N ASN A 99 -10.12 11.26 2.51
CA ASN A 99 -11.26 11.12 1.60
C ASN A 99 -11.41 12.36 0.71
N LEU A 100 -11.32 13.57 1.29
CA LEU A 100 -11.34 14.82 0.53
C LEU A 100 -10.17 14.91 -0.45
N LEU A 101 -8.94 14.57 -0.02
CA LEU A 101 -7.80 14.49 -0.93
C LEU A 101 -8.09 13.52 -2.09
N SER A 102 -8.59 12.32 -1.79
CA SER A 102 -8.91 11.32 -2.81
C SER A 102 -9.96 11.84 -3.80
N GLU A 103 -10.95 12.59 -3.31
CA GLU A 103 -12.05 13.10 -4.14
C GLU A 103 -11.58 14.26 -5.03
N ILE A 104 -10.74 15.16 -4.52
CA ILE A 104 -10.10 16.22 -5.31
C ILE A 104 -9.24 15.62 -6.43
N TYR A 105 -8.42 14.62 -6.10
CA TYR A 105 -7.61 13.90 -7.09
C TYR A 105 -8.43 12.99 -8.02
N SER A 106 -9.70 12.73 -7.72
CA SER A 106 -10.58 11.98 -8.62
C SER A 106 -11.14 12.85 -9.76
N GLN A 107 -11.07 14.17 -9.63
CA GLN A 107 -11.64 15.09 -10.63
C GLN A 107 -10.81 15.13 -11.91
N PRO A 108 -11.43 15.09 -13.11
CA PRO A 108 -10.71 15.05 -14.37
C PRO A 108 -9.88 16.31 -14.64
N GLU A 109 -10.33 17.47 -14.17
CA GLU A 109 -9.63 18.76 -14.31
C GLU A 109 -8.33 18.81 -13.47
N MET A 110 -8.15 17.89 -12.50
CA MET A 110 -6.91 17.82 -11.73
C MET A 110 -5.74 17.28 -12.56
N VAL A 111 -6.02 16.46 -13.58
CA VAL A 111 -5.01 15.86 -14.46
C VAL A 111 -4.17 16.92 -15.19
N PRO A 112 -4.76 17.87 -15.96
CA PRO A 112 -3.99 18.93 -16.61
C PRO A 112 -3.32 19.86 -15.60
N LYS A 113 -3.95 20.17 -14.45
CA LYS A 113 -3.37 21.06 -13.43
C LYS A 113 -2.09 20.49 -12.80
N MET A 114 -2.06 19.19 -12.53
CA MET A 114 -0.85 18.50 -12.12
C MET A 114 0.20 18.46 -13.23
N LEU A 115 -0.21 18.41 -14.49
CA LEU A 115 0.66 18.33 -15.68
C LEU A 115 1.28 19.67 -16.07
N GLU A 116 0.51 20.76 -16.09
CA GLU A 116 0.97 22.10 -16.46
C GLU A 116 2.00 22.64 -15.46
N THR A 117 1.79 22.35 -14.16
CA THR A 117 2.76 22.67 -13.10
C THR A 117 4.13 22.01 -13.35
N LEU A 118 4.19 20.89 -14.09
CA LEU A 118 5.43 20.21 -14.45
C LEU A 118 6.06 20.74 -15.75
N LYS A 119 5.25 21.13 -16.75
CA LYS A 119 5.76 21.71 -18.01
C LYS A 119 6.40 23.09 -17.82
N LEU A 120 5.93 23.87 -16.85
CA LEU A 120 6.59 25.13 -16.49
C LEU A 120 8.01 24.91 -15.97
N VAL A 121 8.31 23.73 -15.41
CA VAL A 121 9.66 23.36 -14.94
C VAL A 121 10.55 22.93 -16.10
N GLU A 122 10.04 22.18 -17.09
CA GLU A 122 10.83 21.75 -18.26
C GLU A 122 11.20 22.93 -19.19
N LYS A 123 10.42 24.02 -19.22
CA LYS A 123 10.80 25.25 -19.96
C LYS A 123 11.87 26.09 -19.26
N GLU A 124 12.19 25.81 -18.01
CA GLU A 124 13.24 26.51 -17.24
C GLU A 124 14.53 25.67 -17.07
N GLU A 125 14.77 24.67 -17.94
CA GLU A 125 16.10 24.08 -18.09
C GLU A 125 17.04 25.02 -18.86
N LEU A 126 17.81 25.81 -18.10
CA LEU A 126 19.23 26.18 -18.33
C LEU A 126 19.65 26.54 -19.78
N ASP A 127 19.28 27.74 -20.24
CA ASP A 127 20.05 28.43 -21.29
C ASP A 127 21.15 29.27 -20.62
N LEU A 128 22.31 28.64 -20.38
CA LEU A 128 23.50 29.23 -19.76
C LEU A 128 24.18 30.34 -20.61
N ASN A 129 23.63 30.68 -21.78
CA ASN A 129 24.23 31.64 -22.71
C ASN A 129 23.57 33.03 -22.73
N LYS A 130 22.56 33.31 -21.90
CA LYS A 130 22.07 34.68 -21.75
C LYS A 130 22.92 35.44 -20.73
N GLN A 131 24.01 36.03 -21.25
CA GLN A 131 24.88 36.94 -20.53
C GLN A 131 24.08 38.08 -19.88
N SER A 132 24.33 38.24 -18.59
CA SER A 132 23.96 39.35 -17.73
C SER A 132 24.29 40.71 -18.32
N GLN A 133 23.27 41.57 -18.46
CA GLN A 133 23.44 43.01 -18.28
C GLN A 133 23.06 43.33 -16.83
N PRO A 134 23.83 44.16 -16.11
CA PRO A 134 23.46 44.61 -14.77
C PRO A 134 22.39 45.70 -14.93
N GLU A 135 21.41 45.75 -14.03
CA GLU A 135 20.98 46.95 -13.29
C GLU A 135 19.69 46.66 -12.51
N ASP A 136 19.84 46.78 -11.19
CA ASP A 136 18.89 47.28 -10.19
C ASP A 136 17.43 46.77 -10.15
N HIS A 137 17.16 45.87 -9.19
CA HIS A 137 16.13 45.99 -8.14
C HIS A 137 15.85 44.62 -7.50
N GLY A 138 15.74 44.60 -6.18
CA GLY A 138 15.74 43.38 -5.36
C GLY A 138 14.60 42.40 -5.66
N ASN A 139 14.93 41.11 -5.68
CA ASN A 139 14.01 40.06 -5.28
C ASN A 139 14.79 38.75 -5.02
N GLY A 140 14.51 38.15 -3.87
CA GLY A 140 15.14 36.90 -3.44
C GLY A 140 14.96 35.77 -4.45
N VAL A 141 15.96 34.91 -4.51
CA VAL A 141 15.98 33.65 -5.26
C VAL A 141 14.70 32.85 -4.97
N ARG A 142 13.73 32.92 -5.88
CA ARG A 142 12.54 32.08 -5.86
C ARG A 142 12.89 30.80 -6.59
N PHE A 143 13.31 29.78 -5.84
CA PHE A 143 13.19 28.41 -6.33
C PHE A 143 11.71 28.19 -6.67
N ALA A 144 11.39 28.03 -7.96
CA ALA A 144 10.06 27.69 -8.43
C ALA A 144 9.73 26.25 -7.98
N ASN A 145 9.39 26.10 -6.71
CA ASN A 145 9.04 24.82 -6.09
C ASN A 145 7.73 24.33 -6.71
N ASN A 146 7.78 23.29 -7.55
CA ASN A 146 6.59 22.52 -7.88
C ASN A 146 5.98 22.04 -6.55
N PRO A 147 4.75 22.43 -6.23
CA PRO A 147 4.27 22.21 -4.89
C PRO A 147 3.40 20.93 -4.79
N TYR A 148 3.27 20.17 -5.89
CA TYR A 148 2.62 18.85 -5.95
C TYR A 148 3.61 17.69 -6.08
N VAL A 149 4.85 17.87 -5.66
CA VAL A 149 5.90 16.86 -5.77
C VAL A 149 5.51 15.62 -4.95
N LEU A 150 5.03 14.59 -5.66
CA LEU A 150 4.54 13.34 -5.07
C LEU A 150 5.61 12.65 -4.22
N SER A 151 6.90 12.78 -4.56
CA SER A 151 7.99 12.21 -3.76
C SER A 151 8.08 12.80 -2.35
N THR A 152 7.57 14.01 -2.12
CA THR A 152 7.55 14.67 -0.80
C THR A 152 6.21 14.49 -0.08
N LEU A 153 5.11 14.50 -0.83
CA LEU A 153 3.76 14.47 -0.28
C LEU A 153 3.29 13.05 0.03
N THR A 154 3.44 12.12 -0.93
CA THR A 154 2.88 10.77 -0.79
C THR A 154 3.44 9.98 0.40
N PRO A 155 4.72 10.13 0.82
CA PRO A 155 5.21 9.50 2.04
C PRO A 155 4.43 9.82 3.31
N ARG A 156 3.67 10.93 3.34
CA ARG A 156 2.77 11.28 4.45
C ARG A 156 1.61 10.29 4.61
N LEU A 157 1.28 9.49 3.59
CA LEU A 157 0.25 8.46 3.65
C LEU A 157 0.73 7.16 4.33
N TRP A 158 2.04 6.91 4.38
CA TRP A 158 2.58 5.61 4.77
C TRP A 158 2.19 5.15 6.18
N PRO A 159 2.17 6.03 7.21
CA PRO A 159 1.73 5.65 8.55
C PRO A 159 0.28 5.13 8.58
N PHE A 160 -0.59 5.65 7.71
CA PHE A 160 -2.02 5.32 7.70
C PHE A 160 -2.36 4.00 6.99
N MET A 161 -1.42 3.43 6.24
CA MET A 161 -1.65 2.21 5.44
C MET A 161 -1.93 0.97 6.28
N ARG A 162 -1.42 0.93 7.52
CA ARG A 162 -1.59 -0.19 8.47
C ARG A 162 -2.24 0.25 9.79
N HIS A 163 -3.01 1.34 9.71
CA HIS A 163 -3.71 1.92 10.85
C HIS A 163 -4.68 0.94 11.53
N SER A 164 -4.93 1.12 12.83
CA SER A 164 -5.86 0.28 13.60
C SER A 164 -7.31 0.38 13.08
N ILE A 165 -7.73 1.61 12.75
CA ILE A 165 -9.06 1.91 12.22
C ILE A 165 -9.16 1.56 10.72
N THR A 166 -10.11 0.71 10.36
CA THR A 166 -10.35 0.24 8.99
C THR A 166 -10.65 1.37 8.00
N SER A 167 -11.47 2.36 8.38
CA SER A 167 -11.81 3.49 7.51
C SER A 167 -10.57 4.30 7.13
N VAL A 168 -9.64 4.51 8.06
CA VAL A 168 -8.36 5.19 7.83
C VAL A 168 -7.50 4.42 6.83
N ARG A 169 -7.36 3.09 6.99
CA ARG A 169 -6.64 2.24 6.03
C ARG A 169 -7.26 2.32 4.63
N HIS A 170 -8.60 2.28 4.55
CA HIS A 170 -9.33 2.37 3.30
C HIS A 170 -9.12 3.73 2.61
N SER A 171 -9.24 4.83 3.34
CA SER A 171 -8.98 6.18 2.83
C SER A 171 -7.53 6.31 2.32
N ALA A 172 -6.54 5.81 3.07
CA ALA A 172 -5.13 5.89 2.69
C ALA A 172 -4.84 5.16 1.36
N ILE A 173 -5.29 3.91 1.22
CA ILE A 173 -5.07 3.15 -0.02
C ILE A 173 -5.84 3.76 -1.20
N ARG A 174 -7.05 4.28 -0.97
CA ARG A 174 -7.86 4.96 -1.99
C ARG A 174 -7.17 6.24 -2.47
N THR A 175 -6.62 7.05 -1.57
CA THR A 175 -5.87 8.26 -1.94
C THR A 175 -4.66 7.89 -2.79
N LEU A 176 -3.88 6.86 -2.42
CA LEU A 176 -2.77 6.36 -3.22
C LEU A 176 -3.24 5.86 -4.60
N GLU A 177 -4.35 5.13 -4.65
CA GLU A 177 -4.96 4.66 -5.89
C GLU A 177 -5.27 5.82 -6.85
N ARG A 178 -5.91 6.89 -6.36
CA ARG A 178 -6.25 8.06 -7.19
C ARG A 178 -5.02 8.80 -7.71
N LEU A 179 -4.00 8.98 -6.88
CA LEU A 179 -2.73 9.59 -7.29
C LEU A 179 -2.07 8.80 -8.44
N LEU A 180 -2.10 7.46 -8.34
CA LEU A 180 -1.58 6.57 -9.37
C LEU A 180 -2.46 6.55 -10.63
N GLU A 181 -3.77 6.61 -10.52
CA GLU A 181 -4.64 6.69 -11.69
C GLU A 181 -4.39 7.97 -12.51
N ILE A 182 -4.21 9.11 -11.85
CA ILE A 182 -3.88 10.38 -12.51
C ILE A 182 -2.57 10.28 -13.27
N GLY A 183 -1.50 9.81 -12.61
CA GLY A 183 -0.21 9.70 -13.27
C GLY A 183 -0.23 8.70 -14.43
N ASN A 184 -1.04 7.64 -14.36
CA ASN A 184 -1.04 6.61 -15.40
C ASN A 184 -1.76 7.12 -16.66
N ARG A 185 -2.78 7.98 -16.48
CA ARG A 185 -3.43 8.70 -17.58
C ARG A 185 -2.44 9.61 -18.31
N ARG A 186 -1.50 10.26 -17.59
CA ARG A 186 -0.43 11.11 -18.21
C ARG A 186 0.37 10.37 -19.27
N ASN A 187 0.85 9.17 -18.96
CA ASN A 187 1.68 8.36 -19.88
C ASN A 187 0.94 7.90 -21.14
N SER A 188 -0.40 7.93 -21.12
CA SER A 188 -1.20 7.62 -22.32
C SER A 188 -1.26 8.79 -23.30
N PHE A 189 -1.02 10.02 -22.84
CA PHE A 189 -1.10 11.24 -23.66
C PHE A 189 0.28 11.76 -24.10
N GLU A 190 1.36 11.47 -23.38
CA GLU A 190 2.71 11.95 -23.68
C GLU A 190 3.71 10.79 -23.74
N SER A 191 4.31 10.56 -24.92
CA SER A 191 5.33 9.53 -25.17
C SER A 191 6.71 9.86 -24.57
N THR A 192 6.80 10.82 -23.66
CA THR A 192 8.05 11.25 -23.05
C THR A 192 8.35 10.35 -21.86
N GLY A 193 9.48 9.63 -21.89
CA GLY A 193 9.88 8.61 -20.92
C GLY A 193 10.17 9.07 -19.49
N ASN A 194 9.57 10.16 -19.02
CA ASN A 194 9.66 10.60 -17.63
C ASN A 194 8.68 9.79 -16.77
N GLY A 195 9.22 9.11 -15.75
CA GLY A 195 8.53 8.10 -14.96
C GLY A 195 7.15 8.53 -14.42
N PHE A 196 6.19 7.63 -14.60
CA PHE A 196 4.82 7.68 -14.04
C PHE A 196 4.78 8.03 -12.55
N TRP A 197 5.71 7.44 -11.80
CA TRP A 197 5.81 7.53 -10.35
C TRP A 197 7.26 7.81 -9.96
N PRO A 198 7.54 8.57 -8.88
CA PRO A 198 8.92 8.87 -8.53
C PRO A 198 9.66 7.61 -8.08
N ALA A 199 10.75 7.26 -8.76
CA ALA A 199 11.56 6.07 -8.48
C ALA A 199 12.02 6.00 -7.01
N VAL A 200 12.30 7.16 -6.40
CA VAL A 200 12.72 7.29 -5.00
C VAL A 200 11.71 6.67 -4.01
N ILE A 201 10.41 6.79 -4.29
CA ILE A 201 9.34 6.29 -3.39
C ILE A 201 8.68 5.02 -3.91
N LEU A 202 9.06 4.51 -5.09
CA LEU A 202 8.49 3.30 -5.67
C LEU A 202 8.75 2.07 -4.80
N GLY A 203 9.98 1.91 -4.30
CA GLY A 203 10.35 0.80 -3.44
C GLY A 203 9.52 0.75 -2.14
N ASP A 204 9.27 1.91 -1.52
CA ASP A 204 8.43 2.02 -0.33
C ASP A 204 6.98 1.66 -0.65
N ALA A 205 6.43 2.23 -1.72
CA ALA A 205 5.06 1.96 -2.15
C ALA A 205 4.84 0.47 -2.44
N LEU A 206 5.76 -0.18 -3.17
CA LEU A 206 5.70 -1.63 -3.43
C LEU A 206 5.73 -2.44 -2.13
N ARG A 207 6.62 -2.13 -1.19
CA ARG A 207 6.72 -2.85 0.09
C ARG A 207 5.45 -2.70 0.94
N ILE A 208 4.92 -1.48 1.04
CA ILE A 208 3.67 -1.18 1.76
C ILE A 208 2.50 -1.96 1.14
N VAL A 209 2.32 -1.87 -0.17
CA VAL A 209 1.20 -2.52 -0.86
C VAL A 209 1.32 -4.03 -0.79
N PHE A 210 2.53 -4.58 -0.92
CA PHE A 210 2.77 -6.01 -0.68
C PHE A 210 2.38 -6.43 0.73
N GLN A 211 2.76 -5.67 1.76
CA GLN A 211 2.36 -5.94 3.14
C GLN A 211 0.84 -5.83 3.34
N ASN A 212 0.16 -4.91 2.67
CA ASN A 212 -1.30 -4.85 2.68
C ASN A 212 -1.92 -6.12 2.08
N LEU A 213 -1.43 -6.58 0.93
CA LEU A 213 -1.87 -7.84 0.33
C LEU A 213 -1.66 -9.03 1.28
N LEU A 214 -0.52 -9.05 1.99
CA LEU A 214 -0.18 -10.09 2.96
C LEU A 214 -1.00 -10.02 4.24
N LEU A 215 -1.40 -8.84 4.72
CA LEU A 215 -1.90 -8.67 6.08
C LEU A 215 -3.28 -8.01 6.23
N GLU A 216 -3.92 -7.56 5.15
CA GLU A 216 -5.27 -6.96 5.21
C GLU A 216 -6.38 -8.03 5.27
N SER A 217 -7.34 -7.86 6.17
CA SER A 217 -8.49 -8.78 6.34
C SER A 217 -9.73 -8.30 5.59
N LYS A 218 -9.89 -6.99 5.35
CA LYS A 218 -11.07 -6.45 4.67
C LYS A 218 -10.93 -6.49 3.14
N ASP A 219 -11.91 -7.09 2.48
CA ASP A 219 -11.88 -7.34 1.03
C ASP A 219 -11.85 -6.04 0.20
N GLU A 220 -12.55 -4.98 0.60
CA GLU A 220 -12.55 -3.70 -0.14
C GLU A 220 -11.15 -3.06 -0.20
N ILE A 221 -10.43 -3.09 0.93
CA ILE A 221 -9.06 -2.59 1.04
C ILE A 221 -8.11 -3.51 0.26
N LEU A 222 -8.33 -4.83 0.33
CA LEU A 222 -7.55 -5.82 -0.42
C LEU A 222 -7.72 -5.66 -1.94
N LEU A 223 -8.95 -5.40 -2.41
CA LEU A 223 -9.25 -5.13 -3.82
C LEU A 223 -8.56 -3.85 -4.30
N SER A 224 -8.64 -2.78 -3.51
CA SER A 224 -7.96 -1.52 -3.80
C SER A 224 -6.44 -1.71 -3.81
N SER A 225 -5.88 -2.46 -2.86
CA SER A 225 -4.46 -2.83 -2.83
C SER A 225 -4.01 -3.61 -4.07
N LYS A 226 -4.86 -4.53 -4.59
CA LYS A 226 -4.58 -5.25 -5.84
C LYS A 226 -4.57 -4.32 -7.07
N ARG A 227 -5.44 -3.31 -7.10
CA ARG A 227 -5.47 -2.30 -8.17
C ARG A 227 -4.24 -1.40 -8.11
N VAL A 228 -3.93 -0.87 -6.92
CA VAL A 228 -2.70 -0.10 -6.65
C VAL A 228 -1.45 -0.89 -7.04
N TRP A 229 -1.37 -2.17 -6.69
CA TRP A 229 -0.25 -3.03 -7.09
C TRP A 229 -0.08 -3.01 -8.61
N ARG A 230 -1.14 -3.29 -9.38
CA ARG A 230 -1.08 -3.27 -10.86
C ARG A 230 -0.71 -1.92 -11.43
N LEU A 231 -1.14 -0.81 -10.83
CA LEU A 231 -0.75 0.54 -11.25
C LEU A 231 0.74 0.77 -11.04
N LEU A 232 1.29 0.41 -9.86
CA LEU A 232 2.72 0.53 -9.58
C LEU A 232 3.58 -0.30 -10.56
N LEU A 233 3.07 -1.42 -11.07
CA LEU A 233 3.75 -2.24 -12.07
C LEU A 233 3.76 -1.66 -13.50
N GLN A 234 3.22 -0.46 -13.70
CA GLN A 234 3.36 0.30 -14.95
C GLN A 234 4.60 1.20 -14.95
N CYS A 235 5.38 1.23 -13.87
CA CYS A 235 6.66 1.94 -13.81
C CYS A 235 7.72 1.30 -14.74
N PRO A 236 8.80 2.04 -15.09
CA PRO A 236 9.87 1.51 -15.94
C PRO A 236 10.47 0.20 -15.42
N GLU A 237 10.80 -0.72 -16.33
CA GLU A 237 11.31 -2.06 -16.00
C GLU A 237 12.60 -2.01 -15.15
N GLN A 238 13.43 -0.98 -15.34
CA GLN A 238 14.68 -0.78 -14.61
C GLN A 238 14.45 -0.54 -13.11
N ASP A 239 13.44 0.27 -12.76
CA ASP A 239 13.09 0.55 -11.37
C ASP A 239 12.47 -0.69 -10.70
N LEU A 240 11.65 -1.44 -11.45
CA LEU A 240 11.07 -2.71 -10.99
C LEU A 240 12.16 -3.77 -10.78
N GLU A 241 13.15 -3.85 -11.66
CA GLU A 241 14.31 -4.74 -11.50
C GLU A 241 15.13 -4.40 -10.25
N ALA A 242 15.39 -3.12 -9.99
CA ALA A 242 16.06 -2.67 -8.78
C ALA A 242 15.28 -3.09 -7.52
N ALA A 243 13.95 -2.92 -7.51
CA ALA A 243 13.10 -3.37 -6.42
C ALA A 243 13.11 -4.90 -6.26
N ALA A 244 13.11 -5.65 -7.37
CA ALA A 244 13.16 -7.11 -7.36
C ALA A 244 14.45 -7.62 -6.68
N ARG A 245 15.61 -7.05 -7.04
CA ARG A 245 16.90 -7.42 -6.46
C ARG A 245 16.96 -7.20 -4.94
N LEU A 246 16.28 -6.16 -4.44
CA LEU A 246 16.30 -5.82 -3.02
C LEU A 246 15.27 -6.57 -2.18
N TYR A 247 14.06 -6.81 -2.71
CA TYR A 247 12.92 -7.19 -1.87
C TYR A 247 12.27 -8.54 -2.22
N PHE A 248 12.50 -9.08 -3.41
CA PHE A 248 11.74 -10.24 -3.90
C PHE A 248 11.94 -11.50 -3.03
N SER A 249 13.18 -11.80 -2.62
CA SER A 249 13.47 -12.92 -1.73
C SER A 249 12.81 -12.76 -0.35
N SER A 250 12.80 -11.55 0.21
CA SER A 250 12.10 -11.22 1.45
C SER A 250 10.59 -11.42 1.32
N TRP A 251 9.99 -11.02 0.19
CA TRP A 251 8.56 -11.21 -0.07
C TRP A 251 8.15 -12.68 -0.22
N ILE A 252 8.96 -13.50 -0.88
CA ILE A 252 8.70 -14.95 -0.96
C ILE A 252 8.77 -15.56 0.44
N ASN A 253 9.82 -15.25 1.20
CA ASN A 253 9.99 -15.75 2.56
C ASN A 253 8.80 -15.39 3.46
N LEU A 254 8.34 -14.13 3.43
CA LEU A 254 7.18 -13.69 4.19
C LEU A 254 5.91 -14.45 3.78
N THR A 255 5.69 -14.63 2.48
CA THR A 255 4.52 -15.38 1.96
C THR A 255 4.57 -16.86 2.35
N ALA A 256 5.77 -17.45 2.38
CA ALA A 256 6.01 -18.85 2.72
C ALA A 256 6.06 -19.13 4.23
N THR A 257 5.77 -18.14 5.08
CA THR A 257 5.76 -18.30 6.54
C THR A 257 4.71 -19.36 6.95
N PRO A 258 5.09 -20.40 7.71
CA PRO A 258 4.18 -21.44 8.18
C PRO A 258 3.03 -20.92 9.05
N TYR A 259 1.89 -21.62 9.04
CA TYR A 259 0.78 -21.32 9.93
C TYR A 259 1.21 -21.44 11.39
N GLY A 260 0.78 -20.52 12.25
CA GLY A 260 1.13 -20.49 13.67
C GLY A 260 2.54 -19.98 13.98
N SER A 261 3.35 -19.67 12.96
CA SER A 261 4.68 -19.09 13.14
C SER A 261 4.67 -17.57 13.03
N PRO A 262 5.61 -16.87 13.70
CA PRO A 262 5.71 -15.42 13.60
C PRO A 262 6.27 -14.97 12.25
N LEU A 263 5.75 -13.87 11.73
CA LEU A 263 6.37 -13.18 10.60
C LEU A 263 7.71 -12.56 11.01
N ASP A 264 8.68 -12.66 10.11
CA ASP A 264 10.00 -12.08 10.29
C ASP A 264 9.93 -10.55 10.15
N ALA A 265 9.99 -9.86 11.28
CA ALA A 265 9.92 -8.41 11.34
C ALA A 265 11.09 -7.72 10.61
N THR A 266 12.24 -8.39 10.46
CA THR A 266 13.41 -7.84 9.76
C THR A 266 13.20 -7.72 8.25
N LYS A 267 12.26 -8.51 7.70
CA LYS A 267 11.87 -8.52 6.29
C LYS A 267 10.68 -7.62 6.00
N MET A 268 10.05 -7.06 7.04
CA MET A 268 8.94 -6.12 6.91
C MET A 268 9.47 -4.69 6.78
N PHE A 269 8.76 -3.89 5.99
CA PHE A 269 8.96 -2.46 5.90
C PHE A 269 8.14 -1.74 6.97
N TRP A 270 8.81 -0.83 7.65
CA TRP A 270 8.22 0.05 8.65
C TRP A 270 8.50 1.49 8.20
N PRO A 271 7.47 2.23 7.76
CA PRO A 271 7.69 3.60 7.33
C PRO A 271 8.19 4.44 8.50
N VAL A 272 9.20 5.27 8.24
CA VAL A 272 9.70 6.22 9.23
C VAL A 272 8.56 7.16 9.59
N ALA A 273 8.22 7.24 10.87
CA ALA A 273 7.26 8.22 11.35
C ALA A 273 7.77 9.61 10.99
N LEU A 274 7.02 10.35 10.18
CA LEU A 274 7.36 11.73 9.89
C LEU A 274 7.29 12.53 11.20
N PRO A 275 8.23 13.45 11.46
CA PRO A 275 8.22 14.23 12.68
C PRO A 275 6.91 15.02 12.77
N ARG A 276 6.08 14.70 13.78
CA ARG A 276 4.84 15.44 14.08
C ARG A 276 5.22 16.90 14.35
N LYS A 277 4.79 17.84 13.51
CA LYS A 277 5.08 19.28 13.71
C LYS A 277 4.29 19.84 14.91
N SER A 278 3.37 19.06 15.46
CA SER A 278 2.47 19.43 16.57
C SER A 278 3.17 19.86 17.85
N HIS A 279 4.34 19.31 18.23
CA HIS A 279 4.99 19.75 19.47
C HIS A 279 5.53 21.19 19.39
N PHE A 280 5.99 21.65 18.23
CA PHE A 280 6.53 23.01 18.09
C PHE A 280 5.43 24.05 17.84
N ARG A 281 4.40 23.76 17.04
CA ARG A 281 3.31 24.71 16.75
C ARG A 281 2.29 24.79 17.89
N ALA A 282 1.95 23.69 18.57
CA ALA A 282 1.07 23.74 19.73
C ALA A 282 1.74 24.45 20.91
N ALA A 283 3.05 24.25 21.12
CA ALA A 283 3.81 24.99 22.15
C ALA A 283 3.96 26.49 21.82
N ALA A 284 4.17 26.86 20.55
CA ALA A 284 4.21 28.25 20.13
C ALA A 284 2.83 28.95 20.25
N LYS A 285 1.74 28.23 19.92
CA LYS A 285 0.37 28.74 20.06
C LYS A 285 -0.06 28.81 21.53
N MET A 286 0.38 27.88 22.39
CA MET A 286 0.18 27.98 23.85
C MET A 286 0.99 29.11 24.49
N LYS A 287 2.21 29.40 24.02
CA LYS A 287 2.96 30.59 24.45
C LYS A 287 2.28 31.90 24.03
N ALA A 288 1.68 31.94 22.84
CA ALA A 288 0.93 33.11 22.38
C ALA A 288 -0.38 33.33 23.18
N VAL A 289 -1.08 32.26 23.54
CA VAL A 289 -2.33 32.34 24.33
C VAL A 289 -2.07 32.66 25.81
N ARG A 290 -0.90 32.30 26.35
CA ARG A 290 -0.54 32.59 27.75
C ARG A 290 -0.26 34.07 28.00
N ASN A 291 0.19 34.83 26.99
CA ASN A 291 0.42 36.28 27.13
C ASN A 291 -0.88 37.10 27.19
N ASP A 292 -2.03 36.55 26.81
CA ASP A 292 -3.33 37.25 26.83
C ASP A 292 -4.16 36.96 28.09
N GLN A 293 -3.67 36.12 29.01
CA GLN A 293 -4.44 35.66 30.19
C GLN A 293 -3.82 36.04 31.56
N GLU A 294 -2.69 36.74 31.61
CA GLU A 294 -2.02 37.08 32.88
C GLU A 294 -2.61 38.28 33.67
N SER A 295 -3.83 38.73 33.34
CA SER A 295 -4.44 39.90 34.01
C SER A 295 -5.50 39.58 35.07
N GLU A 296 -6.00 38.36 35.22
CA GLU A 296 -7.08 38.06 36.18
C GLU A 296 -6.99 36.62 36.72
N ALA A 297 -6.33 36.44 37.87
CA ALA A 297 -6.70 35.50 38.95
C ALA A 297 -5.56 35.40 39.99
N TYR A 298 -5.54 36.32 40.95
CA TYR A 298 -4.82 36.15 42.21
C TYR A 298 -5.84 35.74 43.28
N PHE A 299 -5.50 34.72 44.10
CA PHE A 299 -6.30 34.07 45.18
C PHE A 299 -7.36 33.05 44.71
N SER A 300 -7.41 31.76 45.13
CA SER A 300 -6.86 31.08 46.30
C SER A 300 -6.74 29.55 46.10
N SER A 301 -5.61 29.01 46.54
CA SER A 301 -5.38 27.80 47.37
C SER A 301 -5.91 26.41 46.96
N GLU A 302 -4.92 25.56 46.61
CA GLU A 302 -4.60 24.23 47.17
C GLU A 302 -5.70 23.42 47.89
N ILE A 303 -5.91 22.18 47.43
CA ILE A 303 -5.63 20.91 48.15
C ILE A 303 -6.07 19.74 47.25
N ALA A 304 -5.10 18.90 46.84
CA ALA A 304 -5.18 17.43 46.74
C ALA A 304 -3.97 16.92 45.94
N ARG A 305 -2.87 16.66 46.64
CA ARG A 305 -1.72 15.92 46.10
C ARG A 305 -2.09 14.43 46.04
N GLY A 306 -2.06 13.86 44.84
CA GLY A 306 -2.13 12.42 44.59
C GLY A 306 -1.23 12.04 43.42
N ASN A 307 0.02 11.65 43.75
CA ASN A 307 1.00 10.90 42.98
C ASN A 307 0.93 10.94 41.44
N ILE A 308 1.65 11.90 40.84
CA ILE A 308 2.08 11.84 39.44
C ILE A 308 3.40 11.05 39.41
N LEU A 309 3.35 9.85 38.82
CA LEU A 309 4.56 9.21 38.31
C LEU A 309 5.05 10.03 37.11
N GLN A 310 6.29 10.47 37.24
CA GLN A 310 7.02 11.29 36.30
C GLN A 310 7.41 10.39 35.11
N GLU A 311 6.58 10.33 34.06
CA GLU A 311 6.99 9.77 32.77
C GLU A 311 7.91 10.77 32.06
N ASN A 312 9.19 10.68 32.42
CA ASN A 312 10.26 11.30 31.67
C ASN A 312 10.70 10.35 30.54
N GLN A 313 10.65 10.90 29.33
CA GLN A 313 11.55 10.64 28.20
C GLN A 313 11.30 9.41 27.31
N ASN A 314 10.89 9.73 26.08
CA ASN A 314 11.54 9.32 24.84
C ASN A 314 12.14 7.91 24.84
N ASP A 315 11.34 6.93 24.41
CA ASP A 315 11.77 5.96 23.41
C ASP A 315 10.54 5.47 22.65
N GLY A 316 10.65 5.43 21.32
CA GLY A 316 9.56 5.01 20.43
C GLY A 316 9.10 3.62 20.79
N VAL A 317 7.91 3.52 21.39
CA VAL A 317 7.20 2.25 21.58
C VAL A 317 6.67 1.81 20.20
N PHE A 318 7.58 1.41 19.32
CA PHE A 318 7.23 0.45 18.28
C PHE A 318 6.89 -0.82 19.02
N ILE A 319 5.60 -1.06 19.24
CA ILE A 319 5.14 -2.39 19.63
C ILE A 319 5.60 -3.30 18.48
N THR A 320 6.69 -4.03 18.67
CA THR A 320 7.02 -5.18 17.84
C THR A 320 5.98 -6.25 18.14
N THR A 321 4.74 -6.01 17.70
CA THR A 321 3.67 -6.98 17.78
C THR A 321 4.13 -8.15 16.94
N LYS A 322 4.46 -9.26 17.60
CA LYS A 322 4.80 -10.51 16.94
C LYS A 322 3.56 -10.96 16.16
N ILE A 323 3.51 -10.63 14.87
CA ILE A 323 2.37 -10.99 14.01
C ILE A 323 2.46 -12.50 13.73
N ILE A 324 1.51 -13.27 14.27
CA ILE A 324 1.45 -14.72 14.08
C ILE A 324 0.56 -15.02 12.86
N VAL A 325 1.09 -15.80 11.91
CA VAL A 325 0.35 -16.19 10.71
C VAL A 325 -0.83 -17.08 11.08
N GLY A 326 -2.04 -16.64 10.74
CA GLY A 326 -3.26 -17.41 10.98
C GLY A 326 -3.84 -17.30 12.39
N ALA A 327 -3.37 -16.34 13.18
CA ALA A 327 -4.01 -15.97 14.45
C ALA A 327 -5.32 -15.18 14.24
N ASP A 328 -5.46 -14.51 13.10
CA ASP A 328 -6.69 -13.81 12.71
C ASP A 328 -7.71 -14.81 12.12
N SER A 329 -8.86 -14.95 12.79
CA SER A 329 -9.95 -15.82 12.35
C SER A 329 -10.70 -15.28 11.13
N GLU A 330 -10.66 -13.97 10.86
CA GLU A 330 -11.31 -13.37 9.69
C GLU A 330 -10.55 -13.71 8.39
N LYS A 331 -9.24 -13.97 8.49
CA LYS A 331 -8.35 -14.09 7.32
C LYS A 331 -7.86 -15.51 7.09
N SER A 332 -8.31 -16.11 5.99
CA SER A 332 -7.76 -17.38 5.54
C SER A 332 -6.30 -17.24 5.08
N VAL A 333 -5.40 -17.98 5.74
CA VAL A 333 -3.97 -18.03 5.37
C VAL A 333 -3.78 -18.53 3.94
N THR A 334 -4.63 -19.46 3.47
CA THR A 334 -4.56 -19.95 2.08
C THR A 334 -4.96 -18.86 1.10
N HIS A 335 -6.06 -18.14 1.34
CA HIS A 335 -6.49 -17.02 0.51
C HIS A 335 -5.38 -15.95 0.40
N THR A 336 -4.78 -15.60 1.54
CA THR A 336 -3.67 -14.65 1.62
C THR A 336 -2.50 -15.04 0.75
N ARG A 337 -2.04 -16.29 0.87
CA ARG A 337 -0.93 -16.81 0.09
C ARG A 337 -1.24 -16.82 -1.41
N VAL A 338 -2.46 -17.17 -1.80
CA VAL A 338 -2.88 -17.13 -3.20
C VAL A 338 -2.81 -15.69 -3.72
N VAL A 339 -3.31 -14.71 -2.95
CA VAL A 339 -3.31 -13.30 -3.34
C VAL A 339 -1.89 -12.75 -3.47
N THR A 340 -1.02 -12.97 -2.48
CA THR A 340 0.36 -12.46 -2.53
C THR A 340 1.22 -13.19 -3.56
N ALA A 341 1.10 -14.51 -3.67
CA ALA A 341 1.80 -15.27 -4.71
C ALA A 341 1.35 -14.84 -6.12
N SER A 342 0.05 -14.56 -6.29
CA SER A 342 -0.47 -14.04 -7.55
C SER A 342 0.07 -12.65 -7.87
N ALA A 343 0.13 -11.76 -6.87
CA ALA A 343 0.72 -10.43 -7.01
C ALA A 343 2.22 -10.50 -7.39
N LEU A 344 2.98 -11.40 -6.76
CA LEU A 344 4.38 -11.66 -7.09
C LEU A 344 4.55 -12.22 -8.52
N GLY A 345 3.68 -13.15 -8.95
CA GLY A 345 3.73 -13.65 -10.33
C GLY A 345 3.48 -12.58 -11.38
N ILE A 346 2.54 -11.66 -11.12
CA ILE A 346 2.29 -10.48 -11.98
C ILE A 346 3.49 -9.51 -11.94
N PHE A 347 4.15 -9.35 -10.79
CA PHE A 347 5.37 -8.55 -10.70
C PHE A 347 6.49 -9.12 -11.56
N VAL A 348 6.73 -10.44 -11.50
CA VAL A 348 7.77 -11.09 -12.32
C VAL A 348 7.50 -10.92 -13.82
N SER A 349 6.24 -10.98 -14.28
CA SER A 349 5.93 -10.80 -15.71
C SER A 349 6.22 -9.40 -16.26
N ARG A 350 6.56 -8.46 -15.38
CA ARG A 350 6.83 -7.04 -15.68
C ARG A 350 8.33 -6.71 -15.62
N LEU A 351 9.16 -7.68 -15.23
CA LEU A 351 10.60 -7.55 -15.18
C LEU A 351 11.21 -7.79 -16.57
N PRO A 352 12.41 -7.24 -16.84
CA PRO A 352 13.10 -7.52 -18.08
C PRO A 352 13.52 -9.00 -18.11
N LYS A 353 13.54 -9.60 -19.30
CA LYS A 353 13.84 -11.04 -19.48
C LYS A 353 15.17 -11.47 -18.87
N VAL A 354 16.15 -10.57 -18.81
CA VAL A 354 17.48 -10.83 -18.23
C VAL A 354 17.39 -11.17 -16.74
N SER A 355 16.44 -10.57 -16.01
CA SER A 355 16.27 -10.80 -14.57
C SER A 355 15.57 -12.13 -14.25
N TYR A 356 14.93 -12.77 -15.23
CA TYR A 356 14.16 -14.00 -15.01
C TYR A 356 15.02 -15.13 -14.42
N LEU A 357 16.30 -15.23 -14.81
CA LEU A 357 17.20 -16.26 -14.29
C LEU A 357 17.39 -16.14 -12.78
N ILE A 358 17.62 -14.93 -12.26
CA ILE A 358 17.83 -14.67 -10.82
C ILE A 358 16.56 -15.00 -10.02
N ILE A 359 15.40 -14.63 -10.55
CA ILE A 359 14.10 -14.93 -9.94
C ILE A 359 13.85 -16.44 -9.95
N ILE A 360 14.13 -17.13 -11.07
CA ILE A 360 13.97 -18.58 -11.19
C ILE A 360 14.87 -19.32 -10.21
N GLU A 361 16.12 -18.90 -10.02
CA GLU A 361 17.02 -19.49 -9.03
C GLU A 361 16.47 -19.36 -7.60
N SER A 362 15.90 -18.20 -7.26
CA SER A 362 15.24 -17.98 -5.97
C SER A 362 13.99 -18.85 -5.80
N LEU A 363 13.16 -18.98 -6.84
CA LEU A 363 11.98 -19.86 -6.81
C LEU A 363 12.38 -21.35 -6.77
N TRP A 364 13.51 -21.70 -7.38
CA TRP A 364 14.02 -23.06 -7.42
C TRP A 364 14.40 -23.57 -6.03
N THR A 365 15.08 -22.75 -5.23
CA THR A 365 15.41 -23.11 -3.86
C THR A 365 14.16 -23.42 -3.03
N ASP A 366 13.07 -22.69 -3.27
CA ASP A 366 11.80 -22.92 -2.57
C ASP A 366 11.01 -24.10 -3.13
N LEU A 367 11.04 -24.35 -4.45
CA LEU A 367 10.41 -25.51 -5.09
C LEU A 367 11.05 -26.85 -4.72
N THR A 368 12.35 -26.83 -4.42
CA THR A 368 13.11 -28.01 -3.99
C THR A 368 13.25 -28.13 -2.49
N SER A 369 12.76 -27.14 -1.74
CA SER A 369 12.76 -27.16 -0.29
C SER A 369 11.97 -28.34 0.28
N PHE A 370 12.35 -28.79 1.47
CA PHE A 370 11.60 -29.78 2.27
C PHE A 370 10.29 -29.21 2.81
N SER A 371 10.13 -27.89 2.90
CA SER A 371 8.90 -27.23 3.37
C SER A 371 7.80 -27.30 2.31
N GLY A 372 6.69 -27.96 2.64
CA GLY A 372 5.51 -28.01 1.77
C GLY A 372 4.93 -26.62 1.47
N VAL A 373 5.02 -25.68 2.42
CA VAL A 373 4.55 -24.29 2.25
C VAL A 373 5.41 -23.53 1.25
N GLN A 374 6.75 -23.64 1.33
CA GLN A 374 7.64 -22.99 0.37
C GLN A 374 7.40 -23.52 -1.04
N ARG A 375 7.29 -24.85 -1.19
CA ARG A 375 6.96 -25.46 -2.48
C ARG A 375 5.62 -24.97 -3.03
N GLN A 376 4.60 -24.89 -2.18
CA GLN A 376 3.27 -24.41 -2.57
C GLN A 376 3.29 -22.95 -3.03
N VAL A 377 3.96 -22.07 -2.27
CA VAL A 377 4.05 -20.63 -2.60
C VAL A 377 4.82 -20.42 -3.90
N ALA A 378 5.99 -21.04 -4.05
CA ALA A 378 6.79 -20.93 -5.28
C ALA A 378 6.02 -21.44 -6.50
N ALA A 379 5.27 -22.54 -6.36
CA ALA A 379 4.40 -23.04 -7.40
C ALA A 379 3.28 -22.07 -7.78
N MET A 380 2.61 -21.43 -6.81
CA MET A 380 1.56 -20.44 -7.07
C MET A 380 2.11 -19.21 -7.79
N ILE A 381 3.31 -18.75 -7.43
CA ILE A 381 4.00 -17.64 -8.11
C ILE A 381 4.24 -18.00 -9.58
N LEU A 382 4.81 -19.18 -9.85
CA LEU A 382 5.04 -19.66 -11.22
C LEU A 382 3.75 -19.74 -12.04
N VAL A 383 2.68 -20.32 -11.47
CA VAL A 383 1.38 -20.41 -12.16
C VAL A 383 0.83 -19.04 -12.51
N SER A 384 0.90 -18.07 -11.58
CA SER A 384 0.42 -16.72 -11.83
C SER A 384 1.29 -15.98 -12.85
N TRP A 385 2.61 -16.16 -12.79
CA TRP A 385 3.54 -15.58 -13.77
C TRP A 385 3.25 -16.08 -15.19
N CYS A 386 3.13 -17.40 -15.38
CA CYS A 386 2.80 -17.98 -16.68
C CYS A 386 1.42 -17.51 -17.20
N LYS A 387 0.43 -17.39 -16.30
CA LYS A 387 -0.90 -16.89 -16.67
C LYS A 387 -0.83 -15.46 -17.20
N GLU A 388 -0.02 -14.62 -16.58
CA GLU A 388 0.12 -13.21 -16.98
C GLU A 388 0.90 -13.07 -18.30
N LEU A 389 1.94 -13.87 -18.53
CA LEU A 389 2.65 -13.93 -19.81
C LEU A 389 1.71 -14.31 -20.97
N ARG A 390 0.88 -15.35 -20.78
CA ARG A 390 -0.09 -15.78 -21.78
C ARG A 390 -1.11 -14.69 -22.13
N ASN A 391 -1.54 -13.90 -21.15
CA ASN A 391 -2.51 -12.83 -21.39
C ASN A 391 -1.89 -11.64 -22.15
N ARG A 392 -0.56 -11.50 -22.15
CA ARG A 392 0.17 -10.45 -22.86
C ARG A 392 0.47 -10.81 -24.31
N GLU A 393 0.66 -12.09 -24.60
CA GLU A 393 0.97 -12.59 -25.95
C GLU A 393 -0.32 -12.76 -26.77
N CYS A 394 -0.38 -12.09 -27.93
CA CYS A 394 -1.51 -12.16 -28.87
C CYS A 394 -1.65 -13.60 -29.41
N PRO A 395 -2.85 -14.17 -29.57
CA PRO A 395 -3.05 -15.60 -29.88
C PRO A 395 -2.62 -16.05 -31.30
N ILE A 396 -1.87 -15.25 -32.06
CA ILE A 396 -1.54 -15.51 -33.46
C ILE A 396 -0.15 -16.12 -33.67
N SER A 397 0.75 -16.09 -32.68
CA SER A 397 2.05 -16.77 -32.76
C SER A 397 2.06 -18.05 -31.91
N HIS A 398 2.18 -19.20 -32.58
CA HIS A 398 2.38 -20.53 -31.96
C HIS A 398 3.74 -20.70 -31.24
N GLU A 399 4.42 -19.60 -30.90
CA GLU A 399 5.75 -19.53 -30.26
C GLU A 399 5.68 -19.27 -28.74
N SER A 400 4.54 -19.57 -28.12
CA SER A 400 4.20 -19.18 -26.74
C SER A 400 4.95 -19.91 -25.61
N LEU A 401 5.81 -20.88 -25.94
CA LEU A 401 6.66 -21.55 -24.95
C LEU A 401 8.04 -20.88 -24.78
N ILE A 402 8.47 -20.01 -25.69
CA ILE A 402 9.87 -19.57 -25.82
C ILE A 402 10.33 -18.59 -24.71
N CYS A 403 9.42 -18.08 -23.87
CA CYS A 403 9.76 -17.04 -22.89
C CYS A 403 10.31 -17.55 -21.53
N LEU A 404 10.11 -18.83 -21.22
CA LEU A 404 10.75 -19.47 -20.05
C LEU A 404 12.12 -20.00 -20.46
N PRO A 405 13.19 -19.84 -19.65
CA PRO A 405 14.47 -20.46 -19.96
C PRO A 405 14.29 -21.95 -20.22
N GLU A 406 14.94 -22.49 -21.26
CA GLU A 406 14.79 -23.89 -21.70
C GLU A 406 14.91 -24.88 -20.54
N LYS A 407 15.79 -24.58 -19.58
CA LYS A 407 16.00 -25.33 -18.35
C LYS A 407 14.74 -25.49 -17.49
N VAL A 408 13.89 -24.46 -17.42
CA VAL A 408 12.60 -24.51 -16.69
C VAL A 408 11.58 -25.33 -17.47
N GLN A 409 11.57 -25.23 -18.80
CA GLN A 409 10.66 -26.00 -19.64
C GLN A 409 10.98 -27.50 -19.57
N CYS A 410 12.25 -27.88 -19.75
CA CYS A 410 12.70 -29.26 -19.59
C CYS A 410 12.34 -29.82 -18.22
N TRP A 411 12.48 -29.02 -17.16
CA TRP A 411 12.12 -29.44 -15.82
C TRP A 411 10.62 -29.60 -15.58
N LEU A 412 9.79 -28.69 -16.10
CA LEU A 412 8.34 -28.85 -16.05
C LEU A 412 7.90 -30.13 -16.78
N LEU A 413 8.58 -30.47 -17.88
CA LEU A 413 8.39 -31.71 -18.62
C LEU A 413 8.88 -32.93 -17.82
N ASP A 414 10.01 -32.86 -17.11
CA ASP A 414 10.51 -33.94 -16.25
C ASP A 414 9.58 -34.21 -15.05
N LEU A 415 8.99 -33.16 -14.47
CA LEU A 415 7.97 -33.28 -13.44
C LEU A 415 6.68 -33.96 -13.93
N LEU A 416 6.33 -33.74 -15.21
CA LEU A 416 5.21 -34.42 -15.85
C LEU A 416 5.52 -35.88 -16.15
N ALA A 417 6.77 -36.17 -16.54
CA ALA A 417 7.25 -37.50 -16.90
C ALA A 417 7.40 -38.45 -15.70
N CYS A 418 7.45 -37.93 -14.47
CA CYS A 418 7.38 -38.74 -13.25
C CYS A 418 6.05 -39.50 -13.17
N SER A 419 6.10 -40.77 -13.56
CA SER A 419 4.97 -41.71 -13.60
C SER A 419 4.72 -42.25 -12.19
N ASP A 420 3.51 -42.06 -11.66
CA ASP A 420 3.05 -42.76 -10.48
C ASP A 420 2.54 -44.17 -10.90
N PRO A 421 3.06 -45.28 -10.33
CA PRO A 421 2.60 -46.62 -10.65
C PRO A 421 1.15 -46.93 -10.21
N SER A 422 0.47 -46.01 -9.52
CA SER A 422 -0.92 -46.18 -9.09
C SER A 422 -1.99 -45.78 -10.12
N PHE A 423 -1.62 -45.12 -11.23
CA PHE A 423 -2.57 -44.77 -12.30
C PHE A 423 -2.47 -45.78 -13.44
N GLN A 424 -3.29 -46.84 -13.37
CA GLN A 424 -3.40 -47.84 -14.42
C GLN A 424 -3.76 -47.21 -15.77
N GLN A 425 -2.93 -47.54 -16.77
CA GLN A 425 -3.18 -47.59 -18.20
C GLN A 425 -4.60 -47.20 -18.68
N ARG A 426 -4.74 -45.95 -19.11
CA ARG A 426 -5.43 -45.63 -20.37
C ARG A 426 -4.59 -44.64 -21.14
N ALA A 427 -3.65 -45.20 -21.90
CA ALA A 427 -2.90 -44.46 -22.89
C ALA A 427 -3.78 -44.20 -24.13
N LEU A 428 -3.42 -43.10 -24.80
CA LEU A 428 -3.70 -42.74 -26.19
C LEU A 428 -4.88 -41.79 -26.41
N PHE A 429 -4.50 -40.61 -26.91
CA PHE A 429 -5.29 -39.49 -27.41
C PHE A 429 -5.99 -38.60 -26.36
N PHE A 430 -5.24 -37.62 -25.86
CA PHE A 430 -5.82 -36.36 -25.42
C PHE A 430 -5.17 -35.21 -26.21
N PRO A 431 -5.93 -34.45 -27.02
CA PRO A 431 -5.41 -33.23 -27.65
C PRO A 431 -5.09 -32.22 -26.55
N MET A 432 -3.89 -31.62 -26.60
CA MET A 432 -3.42 -30.43 -25.85
C MET A 432 -4.34 -29.99 -24.70
N LEU A 433 -4.25 -30.67 -23.54
CA LEU A 433 -4.87 -30.20 -22.31
C LEU A 433 -4.26 -28.84 -21.91
N ASN A 434 -5.11 -27.90 -21.50
CA ASN A 434 -4.74 -26.56 -21.06
C ASN A 434 -3.54 -26.59 -20.08
N PHE A 435 -2.50 -25.78 -20.35
CA PHE A 435 -1.29 -25.65 -19.51
C PHE A 435 -1.57 -25.39 -18.02
N GLN A 436 -2.70 -24.75 -17.68
CA GLN A 436 -3.15 -24.60 -16.30
C GLN A 436 -3.55 -25.94 -15.65
N GLU A 437 -4.22 -26.82 -16.38
CA GLU A 437 -4.57 -28.15 -15.90
C GLU A 437 -3.33 -29.03 -15.76
N LEU A 438 -2.37 -28.85 -16.67
CA LEU A 438 -1.06 -29.54 -16.68
C LEU A 438 -0.18 -29.10 -15.49
N MET A 439 -0.06 -27.79 -15.25
CA MET A 439 0.69 -27.20 -14.12
C MET A 439 0.00 -27.47 -12.78
N LEU A 440 -1.32 -27.36 -12.70
CA LEU A 440 -2.07 -27.71 -11.50
C LEU A 440 -1.94 -29.21 -11.20
N LYS A 441 -1.95 -30.08 -12.22
CA LYS A 441 -1.64 -31.52 -12.07
C LYS A 441 -0.20 -31.78 -11.61
N CYS A 442 0.80 -31.03 -12.07
CA CYS A 442 2.19 -31.11 -11.58
C CYS A 442 2.35 -30.68 -10.12
N VAL A 443 1.78 -29.52 -9.79
CA VAL A 443 1.84 -28.92 -8.45
C VAL A 443 1.05 -29.79 -7.47
N MET A 444 -0.15 -30.24 -7.85
CA MET A 444 -0.92 -31.21 -7.07
C MET A 444 -0.19 -32.55 -6.96
N ARG A 445 0.41 -33.10 -8.03
CA ARG A 445 1.20 -34.34 -7.97
C ARG A 445 2.35 -34.22 -6.98
N ARG A 446 3.13 -33.14 -6.98
CA ARG A 446 4.30 -33.04 -6.10
C ARG A 446 3.96 -32.67 -4.65
N ILE A 447 2.90 -31.86 -4.44
CA ILE A 447 2.36 -31.58 -3.11
C ILE A 447 1.73 -32.85 -2.51
N LEU A 448 0.86 -33.53 -3.26
CA LEU A 448 0.21 -34.76 -2.82
C LEU A 448 1.22 -35.89 -2.65
N TYR A 449 2.18 -36.11 -3.56
CA TYR A 449 3.14 -37.23 -3.47
C TYR A 449 4.06 -37.10 -2.24
N LEU A 450 4.44 -35.89 -1.84
CA LEU A 450 5.28 -35.67 -0.64
C LEU A 450 4.46 -35.68 0.66
N ASP A 451 3.22 -35.21 0.66
CA ASP A 451 2.31 -35.39 1.79
C ASP A 451 1.89 -36.85 1.95
N TRP A 452 1.72 -37.60 0.85
CA TRP A 452 1.49 -39.05 0.85
C TRP A 452 2.72 -39.81 1.32
N LEU A 453 3.94 -39.43 0.91
CA LEU A 453 5.17 -40.01 1.47
C LEU A 453 5.31 -39.72 2.97
N ASN A 454 5.00 -38.51 3.43
CA ASN A 454 5.00 -38.18 4.86
C ASN A 454 3.91 -38.94 5.63
N LEU A 455 2.73 -39.13 5.03
CA LEU A 455 1.63 -39.89 5.62
C LEU A 455 1.94 -41.38 5.64
N VAL A 456 2.56 -41.94 4.58
CA VAL A 456 3.02 -43.32 4.50
C VAL A 456 4.18 -43.57 5.45
N VAL A 457 5.14 -42.64 5.58
CA VAL A 457 6.22 -42.74 6.57
C VAL A 457 5.64 -42.69 7.99
N ARG A 458 4.68 -41.79 8.27
CA ARG A 458 3.97 -41.75 9.57
C ARG A 458 3.14 -43.01 9.82
N PHE A 459 2.44 -43.54 8.81
CA PHE A 459 1.70 -44.80 8.92
C PHE A 459 2.63 -45.99 9.07
N ARG A 460 3.79 -46.01 8.42
CA ARG A 460 4.79 -47.10 8.55
C ARG A 460 5.47 -47.08 9.91
N ILE A 461 5.71 -45.90 10.47
CA ILE A 461 6.19 -45.71 11.85
C ILE A 461 5.11 -46.13 12.87
N LEU A 462 3.84 -45.70 12.69
CA LEU A 462 2.71 -46.13 13.53
C LEU A 462 2.45 -47.63 13.43
N PHE A 463 2.57 -48.23 12.25
CA PHE A 463 2.39 -49.66 12.02
C PHE A 463 3.56 -50.47 12.60
N GLN A 464 4.81 -49.98 12.51
CA GLN A 464 5.95 -50.59 13.20
C GLN A 464 5.84 -50.47 14.73
N GLN A 465 5.34 -49.36 15.26
CA GLN A 465 5.07 -49.20 16.69
C GLN A 465 3.94 -50.12 17.17
N LEU A 466 2.85 -50.27 16.40
CA LEU A 466 1.76 -51.20 16.71
C LEU A 466 2.20 -52.67 16.66
N ILE A 467 3.11 -53.04 15.75
CA ILE A 467 3.72 -54.38 15.71
C ILE A 467 4.66 -54.61 16.91
N LEU A 468 5.41 -53.61 17.35
CA LEU A 468 6.24 -53.71 18.56
C LEU A 468 5.40 -53.87 19.83
N ILE A 469 4.31 -53.11 19.97
CA ILE A 469 3.36 -53.20 21.08
C ILE A 469 2.62 -54.56 21.06
N GLY A 470 2.27 -55.06 19.87
CA GLY A 470 1.69 -56.39 19.68
C GLY A 470 2.66 -57.54 20.00
N LYS A 471 3.96 -57.37 19.75
CA LYS A 471 4.98 -58.37 20.13
C LYS A 471 5.29 -58.36 21.63
N GLN A 472 5.29 -57.19 22.28
CA GLN A 472 5.46 -57.11 23.73
C GLN A 472 4.26 -57.67 24.52
N SER A 473 3.04 -57.56 24.00
CA SER A 473 1.85 -58.15 24.64
C SER A 473 1.75 -59.67 24.52
N VAL A 474 2.39 -60.27 23.49
CA VAL A 474 2.50 -61.73 23.34
C VAL A 474 3.62 -62.30 24.21
N LEU A 475 4.72 -61.56 24.41
CA LEU A 475 5.82 -61.95 25.32
C LEU A 475 5.49 -61.81 26.81
N MET A 476 4.48 -61.01 27.18
CA MET A 476 3.96 -60.89 28.56
C MET A 476 2.81 -61.87 28.86
N ARG A 477 2.39 -62.68 27.89
CA ARG A 477 1.35 -63.73 28.04
C ARG A 477 1.89 -65.16 27.91
N GLN A 478 3.21 -65.31 27.74
CA GLN A 478 3.95 -66.52 28.04
C GLN A 478 4.67 -66.33 29.37
#